data_AF-A0A2P7YV34-F1
#
_entry.id   AF-A0A2P7YV34-F1
#
_cell.length_a   1.000
_cell.length_b   1.000
_cell.length_c   1.000
_cell.angle_alpha   90.00
_cell.angle_beta   90.00
_cell.angle_gamma   90.00
#
_symmetry.space_group_name_H-M   'P 1'
#
loop_
_entity.id
_entity.type
_entity.pdbx_description
1 polymer ?
#
loop_
_entity_poly.entity_id
_entity_poly.type
_entity_poly.pdbx_seq_one_letter_code
_entity_poly.pdbx_strand_id
1 'polypeptide(L)'
;MPRKPRSSGVRGPNSALTEFLRNEGITDAFRERQNRQRQESESGTNEHTASPTSSPVASSRRSSVTPQRSARRSSSPDEEELQIRVAGRQKRRANRRMRNGSARGDPNGDSGSSDDDDDDDYSDADDLDINGDLEDNHKKYGEEDMCAECGNPFTLSVYSRFVEDLKGYLCEDCNEELKKREKNARRNELNARKRRKVLASALLDKKTVKIPKLQDVCIKVITQNINDVEALGDIGQANMNKILRILSKNRSLDDSTVSLFLNPSLKELEFWDCSNVGSHSFNQIAAFCSQLESLTLFMCGQFHNDNLVYFKDKLQNLSKLSLDGPFLISNPMWQDFFEEAECQITQFEVRNTHRFGSDAFLTLMEKRGPHLTLLKLLRLDGLDSTEVYELIPHYIGSSQLTELEISYPHRTDIITDELMIHILAITGESLTYLNVDGCSALTDEFFKEGVSKFCPRLEHISMRHVNQLTDEGFVEGFNEFAVINSGGLVTADLTKCTGLGDKAIYSLFNHSSLTLVDVSLNSLDNLTKDFLIQIMTNDESKTKRLLKQAIEDGVNDNVENEDEIQNYYNQIEFPLLTRLDIGFVRCFDDEVASKFSDSCSRLTILEVFGDNKCTVRAKVRPDLLLIGRQGDLA
;
A
#
# COMPACT_ATOMS: atom_id res chain seq x y z
N MET A 1 -71.43 -1.59 39.16
CA MET A 1 -71.80 -0.91 37.90
C MET A 1 -71.00 0.38 37.76
N PRO A 2 -70.81 0.93 36.54
CA PRO A 2 -69.51 1.48 36.15
C PRO A 2 -69.42 3.02 36.13
N ARG A 3 -68.18 3.54 36.04
CA ARG A 3 -67.88 4.77 35.27
C ARG A 3 -66.41 4.81 34.82
N LYS A 4 -66.19 5.27 33.58
CA LYS A 4 -64.91 5.29 32.85
C LYS A 4 -63.90 6.28 33.47
N PRO A 5 -62.58 6.04 33.38
CA PRO A 5 -61.59 7.11 33.40
C PRO A 5 -61.62 7.87 32.06
N ARG A 6 -61.47 9.20 32.12
CA ARG A 6 -61.34 10.07 30.93
C ARG A 6 -59.89 10.12 30.46
N SER A 7 -59.71 10.28 29.14
CA SER A 7 -58.44 10.64 28.54
C SER A 7 -58.07 12.10 28.83
N SER A 8 -56.85 12.34 29.29
CA SER A 8 -56.15 13.63 29.14
C SER A 8 -54.85 13.39 28.40
N GLY A 9 -54.92 13.40 27.07
CA GLY A 9 -53.74 13.32 26.22
C GLY A 9 -53.07 14.69 26.12
N VAL A 10 -51.82 14.77 26.54
CA VAL A 10 -50.87 15.81 26.10
C VAL A 10 -49.68 15.05 25.52
N ARG A 11 -49.63 14.95 24.19
CA ARG A 11 -48.42 14.56 23.46
C ARG A 11 -47.69 15.85 23.07
N GLY A 12 -46.36 15.86 23.19
CA GLY A 12 -45.54 16.88 22.56
C GLY A 12 -45.68 16.85 21.04
N PRO A 13 -45.21 17.90 20.34
CA PRO A 13 -45.29 17.97 18.88
C PRO A 13 -44.54 16.80 18.25
N ASN A 14 -45.20 16.09 17.32
CA ASN A 14 -44.49 15.20 16.41
C ASN A 14 -43.66 16.06 15.44
N SER A 15 -42.55 15.52 14.92
CA SER A 15 -41.75 16.20 13.91
C SER A 15 -42.59 16.52 12.67
N ALA A 16 -42.34 17.68 12.05
CA ALA A 16 -43.00 18.09 10.80
C ALA A 16 -42.82 17.04 9.68
N LEU A 17 -41.70 16.31 9.68
CA LEU A 17 -41.45 15.19 8.77
C LEU A 17 -42.46 14.04 8.98
N THR A 18 -42.85 13.76 10.23
CA THR A 18 -43.82 12.71 10.57
C THR A 18 -45.26 13.09 10.21
N GLU A 19 -45.57 14.38 10.13
CA GLU A 19 -46.87 14.88 9.68
C GLU A 19 -46.93 14.98 8.15
N PHE A 20 -45.85 15.43 7.50
CA PHE A 20 -45.70 15.42 6.04
C PHE A 20 -45.82 14.00 5.44
N LEU A 21 -45.07 13.03 5.96
CA LEU A 21 -45.13 11.61 5.53
C LEU A 21 -46.48 10.92 5.79
N ARG A 22 -47.40 11.59 6.50
CA ARG A 22 -48.75 11.13 6.78
C ARG A 22 -49.79 11.81 5.89
N ASN A 23 -49.64 13.12 5.64
CA ASN A 23 -50.49 13.86 4.70
C ASN A 23 -50.26 13.42 3.25
N GLU A 24 -49.03 13.09 2.88
CA GLU A 24 -48.69 12.54 1.55
C GLU A 24 -49.08 11.04 1.39
N GLY A 25 -49.71 10.41 2.38
CA GLY A 25 -50.13 8.99 2.34
C GLY A 25 -49.01 7.95 2.31
N ILE A 26 -47.74 8.38 2.29
CA ILE A 26 -46.54 7.54 2.12
C ILE A 26 -46.45 6.43 3.18
N THR A 27 -46.86 6.71 4.41
CA THR A 27 -46.84 5.72 5.51
C THR A 27 -47.87 4.60 5.36
N ASP A 28 -49.01 4.85 4.71
CA ASP A 28 -49.99 3.80 4.39
C ASP A 28 -49.61 3.06 3.10
N ALA A 29 -49.01 3.74 2.10
CA ALA A 29 -48.44 3.09 0.92
C ALA A 29 -47.32 2.09 1.27
N PHE A 30 -46.48 2.38 2.27
CA PHE A 30 -45.47 1.44 2.77
C PHE A 30 -46.09 0.23 3.46
N ARG A 31 -47.20 0.42 4.19
CA ARG A 31 -47.97 -0.68 4.81
C ARG A 31 -48.70 -1.54 3.79
N GLU A 32 -49.30 -0.96 2.77
CA GLU A 32 -49.93 -1.71 1.68
C GLU A 32 -48.88 -2.49 0.89
N ARG A 33 -47.71 -1.91 0.59
CA ARG A 33 -46.60 -2.62 -0.07
C ARG A 33 -46.09 -3.78 0.76
N GLN A 34 -45.95 -3.61 2.08
CA GLN A 34 -45.53 -4.67 3.00
C GLN A 34 -46.62 -5.74 3.18
N ASN A 35 -47.90 -5.38 3.19
CA ASN A 35 -49.01 -6.33 3.21
C ASN A 35 -49.11 -7.11 1.89
N ARG A 36 -48.83 -6.49 0.75
CA ARG A 36 -48.83 -7.15 -0.57
C ARG A 36 -47.68 -8.15 -0.69
N GLN A 37 -46.46 -7.77 -0.26
CA GLN A 37 -45.33 -8.71 -0.16
C GLN A 37 -45.56 -9.84 0.85
N ARG A 38 -46.36 -9.63 1.91
CA ARG A 38 -46.79 -10.71 2.83
C ARG A 38 -47.84 -11.62 2.20
N GLN A 39 -48.81 -11.09 1.47
CA GLN A 39 -49.82 -11.88 0.74
C GLN A 39 -49.21 -12.73 -0.38
N GLU A 40 -48.12 -12.27 -1.01
CA GLU A 40 -47.36 -13.02 -2.01
C GLU A 40 -46.41 -14.08 -1.42
N SER A 41 -46.22 -14.12 -0.09
CA SER A 41 -45.35 -15.10 0.60
C SER A 41 -46.07 -16.04 1.57
N GLU A 42 -47.38 -15.86 1.81
CA GLU A 42 -48.21 -16.71 2.69
C GLU A 42 -49.37 -17.42 1.94
N SER A 43 -49.11 -18.02 0.78
CA SER A 43 -50.02 -19.00 0.15
C SER A 43 -49.30 -20.28 -0.31
N GLY A 44 -48.65 -20.94 0.66
CA GLY A 44 -48.05 -22.28 0.53
C GLY A 44 -48.09 -23.01 1.88
N THR A 45 -49.21 -23.68 2.15
CA THR A 45 -49.57 -24.34 3.43
C THR A 45 -48.46 -25.24 4.01
N ASN A 46 -48.28 -25.26 5.34
CA ASN A 46 -48.99 -26.24 6.18
C ASN A 46 -49.08 -25.91 7.69
N GLU A 47 -50.17 -26.43 8.27
CA GLU A 47 -50.36 -26.84 9.67
C GLU A 47 -50.39 -25.79 10.81
N HIS A 48 -50.98 -26.23 11.93
CA HIS A 48 -51.63 -25.39 12.93
C HIS A 48 -50.85 -25.19 14.24
N THR A 49 -51.10 -24.03 14.86
CA THR A 49 -51.12 -23.75 16.30
C THR A 49 -49.82 -23.73 17.13
N ALA A 50 -49.29 -22.51 17.28
CA ALA A 50 -49.20 -21.76 18.55
C ALA A 50 -48.38 -22.32 19.74
N SER A 51 -47.32 -21.55 20.06
CA SER A 51 -46.64 -21.48 21.38
C SER A 51 -47.28 -20.37 22.27
N PRO A 52 -46.56 -19.75 23.23
CA PRO A 52 -46.41 -20.10 24.66
C PRO A 52 -47.23 -19.11 25.55
N THR A 53 -47.05 -18.83 26.86
CA THR A 53 -45.83 -18.63 27.69
C THR A 53 -46.22 -18.42 29.16
N SER A 54 -45.29 -18.58 30.11
CA SER A 54 -45.48 -18.28 31.54
C SER A 54 -44.41 -17.32 32.12
N SER A 55 -44.82 -16.69 33.22
CA SER A 55 -44.30 -15.58 34.04
C SER A 55 -42.82 -15.55 34.52
N PRO A 56 -42.34 -14.40 35.06
CA PRO A 56 -41.01 -14.22 35.68
C PRO A 56 -41.01 -14.30 37.23
N VAL A 57 -39.82 -14.24 37.90
CA VAL A 57 -39.51 -13.63 39.24
C VAL A 57 -38.05 -13.93 39.72
N ALA A 58 -37.51 -13.16 40.69
CA ALA A 58 -36.14 -13.22 41.29
C ALA A 58 -36.11 -13.91 42.70
N SER A 59 -35.06 -13.97 43.56
CA SER A 59 -33.78 -13.23 43.74
C SER A 59 -32.82 -13.91 44.78
N SER A 60 -31.59 -13.38 44.96
CA SER A 60 -30.79 -13.27 46.24
C SER A 60 -29.35 -13.86 46.32
N ARG A 61 -28.67 -13.65 47.47
CA ARG A 61 -27.20 -13.44 47.66
C ARG A 61 -26.44 -14.60 48.34
N ARG A 62 -25.14 -14.77 48.03
CA ARG A 62 -24.03 -14.88 49.03
C ARG A 62 -22.63 -14.70 48.41
N SER A 63 -21.60 -14.58 49.26
CA SER A 63 -20.29 -13.98 48.96
C SER A 63 -19.08 -14.87 49.34
N SER A 64 -18.01 -14.83 48.55
CA SER A 64 -16.64 -15.23 48.92
C SER A 64 -15.59 -14.51 48.05
N VAL A 65 -14.39 -14.28 48.60
CA VAL A 65 -13.36 -13.37 48.05
C VAL A 65 -12.19 -14.13 47.42
N THR A 66 -11.71 -13.67 46.25
CA THR A 66 -10.32 -13.84 45.73
C THR A 66 -10.07 -12.88 44.53
N PRO A 67 -8.81 -12.60 44.11
CA PRO A 67 -8.44 -11.27 43.59
C PRO A 67 -8.62 -11.04 42.08
N GLN A 68 -8.78 -9.77 41.70
CA GLN A 68 -8.98 -9.33 40.32
C GLN A 68 -7.66 -9.29 39.51
N ARG A 69 -7.65 -10.00 38.38
CA ARG A 69 -6.81 -9.66 37.21
C ARG A 69 -7.39 -8.42 36.51
N SER A 70 -6.53 -7.50 36.10
CA SER A 70 -6.93 -6.34 35.28
C SER A 70 -7.25 -6.76 33.84
N ALA A 71 -8.52 -6.63 33.44
CA ALA A 71 -8.93 -6.85 32.06
C ALA A 71 -8.56 -5.63 31.19
N ARG A 72 -7.68 -5.83 30.20
CA ARG A 72 -7.50 -4.86 29.10
C ARG A 72 -8.83 -4.71 28.37
N ARG A 73 -9.29 -3.47 28.17
CA ARG A 73 -10.44 -3.17 27.30
C ARG A 73 -10.02 -3.45 25.85
N SER A 74 -10.59 -4.48 25.24
CA SER A 74 -10.59 -4.62 23.78
C SER A 74 -11.47 -3.52 23.19
N SER A 75 -10.98 -2.79 22.19
CA SER A 75 -11.83 -1.99 21.31
C SER A 75 -12.87 -2.89 20.65
N SER A 76 -14.10 -2.40 20.53
CA SER A 76 -15.08 -3.00 19.64
C SER A 76 -14.62 -2.84 18.19
N PRO A 77 -14.68 -3.88 17.35
CA PRO A 77 -14.36 -3.74 15.93
C PRO A 77 -15.33 -2.78 15.25
N ASP A 78 -14.84 -2.03 14.26
CA ASP A 78 -15.61 -1.04 13.53
C ASP A 78 -16.82 -1.66 12.81
N GLU A 79 -17.87 -0.87 12.59
CA GLU A 79 -19.10 -1.36 11.97
C GLU A 79 -18.86 -1.90 10.56
N GLU A 80 -17.87 -1.38 9.84
CA GLU A 80 -17.46 -1.88 8.52
C GLU A 80 -16.76 -3.26 8.62
N GLU A 81 -15.88 -3.47 9.62
CA GLU A 81 -15.26 -4.78 9.84
C GLU A 81 -16.30 -5.83 10.28
N LEU A 82 -17.28 -5.41 11.10
CA LEU A 82 -18.44 -6.23 11.46
C LEU A 82 -19.30 -6.57 10.24
N GLN A 83 -19.57 -5.61 9.35
CA GLN A 83 -20.32 -5.84 8.11
C GLN A 83 -19.57 -6.79 7.16
N ILE A 84 -18.26 -6.64 6.99
CA ILE A 84 -17.41 -7.55 6.20
C ILE A 84 -17.42 -8.96 6.79
N ARG A 85 -17.27 -9.11 8.12
CA ARG A 85 -17.37 -10.41 8.82
C ARG A 85 -18.76 -11.04 8.71
N VAL A 86 -19.83 -10.25 8.73
CA VAL A 86 -21.21 -10.72 8.52
C VAL A 86 -21.45 -11.15 7.07
N ALA A 87 -20.99 -10.38 6.09
CA ALA A 87 -21.05 -10.73 4.67
C ALA A 87 -20.28 -12.03 4.37
N GLY A 88 -19.05 -12.16 4.90
CA GLY A 88 -18.26 -13.40 4.80
C GLY A 88 -18.95 -14.60 5.44
N ARG A 89 -19.58 -14.44 6.62
CA ARG A 89 -20.39 -15.50 7.26
C ARG A 89 -21.65 -15.84 6.47
N GLN A 90 -22.28 -14.89 5.79
CA GLN A 90 -23.43 -15.13 4.92
C GLN A 90 -23.01 -15.88 3.64
N LYS A 91 -21.92 -15.47 2.96
CA LYS A 91 -21.38 -16.16 1.77
C LYS A 91 -20.97 -17.61 2.10
N ARG A 92 -20.26 -17.83 3.23
CA ARG A 92 -19.94 -19.19 3.72
C ARG A 92 -21.19 -20.03 4.07
N ARG A 93 -22.27 -19.42 4.59
CA ARG A 93 -23.56 -20.11 4.84
C ARG A 93 -24.35 -20.43 3.56
N ALA A 94 -24.23 -19.63 2.51
CA ALA A 94 -24.84 -19.91 1.21
C ALA A 94 -24.18 -21.12 0.53
N ASN A 95 -22.84 -21.13 0.44
CA ASN A 95 -22.10 -22.25 -0.19
C ASN A 95 -22.32 -23.58 0.55
N ARG A 96 -22.48 -23.56 1.89
CA ARG A 96 -22.77 -24.77 2.67
C ARG A 96 -24.19 -25.34 2.45
N ARG A 97 -25.12 -24.55 1.88
CA ARG A 97 -26.45 -25.04 1.45
C ARG A 97 -26.45 -25.66 0.06
N MET A 98 -25.60 -25.18 -0.85
CA MET A 98 -25.43 -25.76 -2.20
C MET A 98 -24.83 -27.18 -2.16
N ARG A 99 -23.92 -27.47 -1.21
CA ARG A 99 -23.15 -28.72 -1.16
C ARG A 99 -23.94 -29.98 -0.71
N ASN A 100 -25.19 -29.84 -0.25
CA ASN A 100 -25.99 -30.93 0.33
C ASN A 100 -27.34 -31.19 -0.40
N GLY A 101 -27.47 -30.81 -1.68
CA GLY A 101 -28.67 -31.04 -2.49
C GLY A 101 -28.39 -31.92 -3.72
N SER A 102 -28.72 -33.20 -3.65
CA SER A 102 -28.51 -34.18 -4.73
C SER A 102 -29.52 -34.08 -5.89
N ALA A 103 -29.00 -34.02 -7.12
CA ALA A 103 -29.58 -34.56 -8.35
C ALA A 103 -31.04 -34.24 -8.73
N ARG A 104 -31.20 -33.43 -9.78
CA ARG A 104 -32.06 -33.68 -10.96
C ARG A 104 -31.74 -32.65 -12.05
N GLY A 105 -31.44 -33.11 -13.26
CA GLY A 105 -31.23 -32.23 -14.41
C GLY A 105 -32.43 -32.21 -15.34
N ASP A 106 -32.53 -31.16 -16.16
CA ASP A 106 -33.22 -31.14 -17.46
C ASP A 106 -32.55 -30.06 -18.35
N PRO A 107 -32.56 -30.14 -19.69
CA PRO A 107 -31.66 -29.38 -20.56
C PRO A 107 -32.28 -28.14 -21.25
N ASN A 108 -31.40 -27.38 -21.93
CA ASN A 108 -31.62 -26.17 -22.77
C ASN A 108 -31.70 -24.83 -22.01
N GLY A 109 -30.88 -23.85 -22.41
CA GLY A 109 -30.95 -22.52 -21.79
C GLY A 109 -29.94 -21.42 -22.19
N ASP A 110 -29.31 -21.47 -23.37
CA ASP A 110 -28.59 -20.36 -24.04
C ASP A 110 -27.36 -19.70 -23.34
N SER A 111 -26.46 -19.14 -24.14
CA SER A 111 -25.12 -18.69 -23.74
C SER A 111 -25.02 -17.16 -23.56
N GLY A 112 -24.51 -16.73 -22.41
CA GLY A 112 -24.01 -15.36 -22.18
C GLY A 112 -22.67 -15.42 -21.46
N SER A 113 -21.60 -14.87 -22.07
CA SER A 113 -20.26 -14.86 -21.48
C SER A 113 -20.21 -13.89 -20.30
N SER A 114 -19.79 -14.43 -19.15
CA SER A 114 -19.27 -13.69 -18.00
C SER A 114 -17.86 -14.20 -17.73
N ASP A 115 -16.87 -13.35 -17.98
CA ASP A 115 -15.46 -13.64 -17.72
C ASP A 115 -15.21 -13.52 -16.20
N ASP A 116 -15.62 -14.56 -15.46
CA ASP A 116 -15.24 -14.78 -14.07
C ASP A 116 -13.94 -15.60 -14.05
N ASP A 117 -12.79 -14.91 -14.08
CA ASP A 117 -11.46 -15.49 -13.78
C ASP A 117 -11.36 -15.77 -12.26
N ASP A 118 -12.10 -16.78 -11.79
CA ASP A 118 -11.98 -17.39 -10.46
C ASP A 118 -10.75 -18.33 -10.43
N ASP A 119 -9.54 -17.78 -10.29
CA ASP A 119 -8.36 -18.52 -9.82
C ASP A 119 -8.29 -18.47 -8.27
N ASP A 120 -9.25 -19.13 -7.62
CA ASP A 120 -9.21 -19.45 -6.18
C ASP A 120 -8.60 -20.87 -6.00
N ASP A 121 -7.30 -21.03 -6.25
CA ASP A 121 -6.55 -22.23 -5.84
C ASP A 121 -5.33 -21.90 -4.97
N TYR A 122 -5.60 -21.59 -3.71
CA TYR A 122 -4.76 -22.05 -2.60
C TYR A 122 -5.68 -22.53 -1.48
N SER A 123 -5.76 -23.85 -1.34
CA SER A 123 -6.46 -24.49 -0.23
C SER A 123 -5.94 -24.00 1.13
N ASP A 124 -6.86 -23.78 2.06
CA ASP A 124 -6.59 -23.52 3.48
C ASP A 124 -5.99 -24.82 4.06
N ALA A 125 -4.66 -24.97 3.99
CA ALA A 125 -3.93 -26.18 4.34
C ALA A 125 -3.75 -26.37 5.86
N ASP A 126 -4.84 -26.16 6.60
CA ASP A 126 -5.00 -26.43 8.04
C ASP A 126 -6.12 -27.47 8.24
N ASP A 127 -5.95 -28.65 7.64
CA ASP A 127 -6.60 -29.94 8.02
C ASP A 127 -6.04 -31.09 7.16
N LEU A 128 -4.73 -31.38 7.30
CA LEU A 128 -4.17 -32.64 6.81
C LEU A 128 -4.48 -33.77 7.81
N ASP A 129 -5.62 -34.42 7.60
CA ASP A 129 -6.00 -35.66 8.26
C ASP A 129 -5.15 -36.81 7.68
N ILE A 130 -3.93 -36.98 8.21
CA ILE A 130 -2.95 -37.98 7.72
C ILE A 130 -3.46 -39.39 8.04
N ASN A 131 -4.10 -40.01 7.04
CA ASN A 131 -4.23 -41.46 6.92
C ASN A 131 -3.74 -41.88 5.54
N GLY A 132 -2.41 -41.99 5.41
CA GLY A 132 -1.73 -42.54 4.24
C GLY A 132 -0.48 -43.27 4.69
N ASP A 133 -0.42 -44.58 4.46
CA ASP A 133 0.69 -45.44 4.88
C ASP A 133 1.98 -45.08 4.11
N LEU A 134 2.92 -44.43 4.80
CA LEU A 134 4.31 -44.28 4.36
C LEU A 134 5.24 -44.63 5.53
N GLU A 135 6.16 -45.56 5.29
CA GLU A 135 7.18 -45.97 6.24
C GLU A 135 8.29 -44.90 6.28
N ASP A 136 8.23 -43.95 7.23
CA ASP A 136 9.46 -43.24 7.63
C ASP A 136 9.47 -42.70 9.07
N ASN A 137 10.66 -42.35 9.53
CA ASN A 137 11.10 -42.41 10.93
C ASN A 137 10.69 -41.19 11.78
N HIS A 138 9.38 -40.92 11.93
CA HIS A 138 8.88 -39.81 12.76
C HIS A 138 9.23 -39.96 14.25
N LYS A 139 10.15 -39.10 14.72
CA LYS A 139 10.45 -38.88 16.15
C LYS A 139 9.21 -38.47 16.93
N LYS A 140 9.14 -38.87 18.21
CA LYS A 140 7.95 -38.67 19.05
C LYS A 140 8.01 -37.35 19.81
N TYR A 141 6.84 -36.75 20.02
CA TYR A 141 6.69 -35.60 20.91
C TYR A 141 7.22 -35.94 22.31
N GLY A 142 8.13 -35.10 22.83
CA GLY A 142 8.89 -35.34 24.06
C GLY A 142 10.33 -35.84 23.85
N GLU A 143 10.74 -36.18 22.64
CA GLU A 143 12.15 -36.50 22.32
C GLU A 143 12.95 -35.20 22.07
N GLU A 144 14.24 -35.21 22.42
CA GLU A 144 15.15 -34.10 22.12
C GLU A 144 15.62 -34.19 20.66
N ASP A 145 15.55 -33.07 19.94
CA ASP A 145 16.05 -32.93 18.58
C ASP A 145 16.84 -31.62 18.41
N MET A 146 17.61 -31.52 17.32
CA MET A 146 18.35 -30.31 16.97
C MET A 146 17.53 -29.46 16.01
N CYS A 147 17.37 -28.17 16.30
CA CYS A 147 16.63 -27.26 15.44
C CYS A 147 17.30 -27.15 14.07
N ALA A 148 16.54 -27.40 12.99
CA ALA A 148 17.06 -27.40 11.63
C ALA A 148 17.61 -26.03 11.17
N GLU A 149 17.16 -24.94 11.79
CA GLU A 149 17.55 -23.57 11.45
C GLU A 149 18.65 -23.01 12.38
N CYS A 150 18.49 -23.12 13.70
CA CYS A 150 19.45 -22.52 14.66
C CYS A 150 20.41 -23.53 15.31
N GLY A 151 20.29 -24.82 15.02
CA GLY A 151 21.18 -25.87 15.56
C GLY A 151 21.08 -26.12 17.06
N ASN A 152 20.19 -25.43 17.79
CA ASN A 152 20.03 -25.61 19.23
C ASN A 152 19.24 -26.89 19.55
N PRO A 153 19.59 -27.63 20.62
CA PRO A 153 18.77 -28.74 21.11
C PRO A 153 17.46 -28.21 21.70
N PHE A 154 16.35 -28.83 21.32
CA PHE A 154 15.01 -28.52 21.83
C PHE A 154 14.18 -29.79 21.96
N THR A 155 13.10 -29.77 22.74
CA THR A 155 12.20 -30.92 22.86
C THR A 155 11.08 -30.82 21.81
N LEU A 156 10.90 -31.88 21.02
CA LEU A 156 9.83 -31.97 20.03
C LEU A 156 8.46 -31.79 20.69
N SER A 157 7.75 -30.74 20.32
CA SER A 157 6.43 -30.39 20.83
C SER A 157 5.38 -30.48 19.73
N VAL A 158 4.10 -30.41 20.11
CA VAL A 158 2.98 -30.31 19.14
C VAL A 158 3.08 -29.05 18.26
N TYR A 159 3.85 -28.04 18.70
CA TYR A 159 4.10 -26.81 17.94
C TYR A 159 5.42 -26.84 17.15
N SER A 160 6.16 -27.95 17.14
CA SER A 160 7.42 -28.07 16.39
C SER A 160 7.13 -28.46 14.94
N ARG A 161 7.18 -27.48 14.04
CA ARG A 161 6.93 -27.67 12.62
C ARG A 161 8.13 -28.35 11.94
N PHE A 162 7.86 -29.33 11.09
CA PHE A 162 8.86 -29.87 10.17
C PHE A 162 8.95 -28.98 8.92
N VAL A 163 10.16 -28.68 8.46
CA VAL A 163 10.41 -27.93 7.23
C VAL A 163 11.07 -28.87 6.23
N GLU A 164 10.41 -29.10 5.10
CA GLU A 164 10.86 -30.08 4.09
C GLU A 164 12.19 -29.68 3.45
N ASP A 165 12.39 -28.38 3.16
CA ASP A 165 13.62 -27.86 2.55
C ASP A 165 14.86 -28.10 3.42
N LEU A 166 14.72 -27.93 4.74
CA LEU A 166 15.76 -28.15 5.74
C LEU A 166 15.80 -29.59 6.28
N LYS A 167 14.83 -30.43 5.88
CA LYS A 167 14.66 -31.83 6.31
C LYS A 167 14.74 -32.04 7.83
N GLY A 168 14.14 -31.14 8.60
CA GLY A 168 14.20 -31.18 10.06
C GLY A 168 13.12 -30.36 10.74
N TYR A 169 13.05 -30.48 12.07
CA TYR A 169 12.09 -29.77 12.90
C TYR A 169 12.64 -28.45 13.43
N LEU A 170 11.76 -27.47 13.61
CA LEU A 170 12.08 -26.19 14.26
C LEU A 170 11.74 -26.19 15.75
N CYS A 171 12.56 -25.48 16.53
CA CYS A 171 12.23 -25.09 17.90
C CYS A 171 11.11 -24.05 17.92
N GLU A 172 10.54 -23.78 19.10
CA GLU A 172 9.42 -22.86 19.27
C GLU A 172 9.75 -21.43 18.80
N ASP A 173 10.95 -20.92 19.11
CA ASP A 173 11.40 -19.58 18.69
C ASP A 173 11.53 -19.46 17.16
N CYS A 174 12.19 -20.43 16.50
CA CYS A 174 12.32 -20.46 15.04
C CYS A 174 10.96 -20.64 14.35
N ASN A 175 10.06 -21.44 14.92
CA ASN A 175 8.72 -21.60 14.34
C ASN A 175 7.85 -20.35 14.50
N GLU A 176 7.94 -19.62 15.61
CA GLU A 176 7.28 -18.32 15.76
C GLU A 176 7.86 -17.27 14.81
N GLU A 177 9.18 -17.29 14.55
CA GLU A 177 9.77 -16.42 13.53
C GLU A 177 9.30 -16.81 12.13
N LEU A 178 9.28 -18.10 11.77
CA LEU A 178 8.73 -18.58 10.50
C LEU A 178 7.26 -18.15 10.30
N LYS A 179 6.41 -18.22 11.34
CA LYS A 179 5.03 -17.70 11.27
C LYS A 179 4.96 -16.20 11.05
N LYS A 180 5.86 -15.41 11.66
CA LYS A 180 5.96 -13.96 11.39
C LYS A 180 6.39 -13.71 9.95
N ARG A 181 7.35 -14.48 9.44
CA ARG A 181 7.83 -14.42 8.05
C ARG A 181 6.69 -14.70 7.07
N GLU A 182 5.98 -15.82 7.21
CA GLU A 182 4.80 -16.18 6.40
C GLU A 182 3.69 -15.11 6.46
N LYS A 183 3.43 -14.57 7.65
CA LYS A 183 2.44 -13.49 7.83
C LYS A 183 2.85 -12.19 7.15
N ASN A 184 4.14 -11.85 7.17
CA ASN A 184 4.67 -10.68 6.48
C ASN A 184 4.64 -10.88 4.96
N ALA A 185 5.08 -12.04 4.44
CA ALA A 185 4.97 -12.40 3.03
C ALA A 185 3.51 -12.30 2.54
N ARG A 186 2.55 -12.90 3.26
CA ARG A 186 1.12 -12.80 2.93
C ARG A 186 0.57 -11.37 3.01
N ARG A 187 1.10 -10.52 3.91
CA ARG A 187 0.75 -9.09 3.98
C ARG A 187 1.29 -8.33 2.77
N ASN A 188 2.54 -8.59 2.40
CA ASN A 188 3.21 -7.95 1.28
C ASN A 188 2.58 -8.37 -0.05
N GLU A 189 2.23 -9.65 -0.23
CA GLU A 189 1.44 -10.15 -1.36
C GLU A 189 0.07 -9.45 -1.45
N LEU A 190 -0.62 -9.27 -0.33
CA LEU A 190 -1.90 -8.55 -0.26
C LEU A 190 -1.74 -7.05 -0.56
N ASN A 191 -0.67 -6.42 -0.07
CA ASN A 191 -0.32 -5.02 -0.36
C ASN A 191 0.11 -4.84 -1.82
N ALA A 192 0.82 -5.79 -2.39
CA ALA A 192 1.16 -5.88 -3.81
C ALA A 192 -0.11 -6.03 -4.66
N ARG A 193 -1.02 -6.95 -4.31
CA ARG A 193 -2.33 -7.09 -4.98
C ARG A 193 -3.18 -5.81 -4.89
N LYS A 194 -3.15 -5.11 -3.75
CA LYS A 194 -3.77 -3.77 -3.59
C LYS A 194 -3.10 -2.73 -4.51
N ARG A 195 -1.78 -2.59 -4.47
CA ARG A 195 -1.02 -1.64 -5.31
C ARG A 195 -1.23 -1.93 -6.79
N ARG A 196 -1.13 -3.18 -7.24
CA ARG A 196 -1.48 -3.63 -8.59
C ARG A 196 -2.90 -3.21 -8.98
N LYS A 197 -3.89 -3.40 -8.09
CA LYS A 197 -5.27 -2.96 -8.36
C LYS A 197 -5.38 -1.43 -8.50
N VAL A 198 -4.65 -0.66 -7.68
CA VAL A 198 -4.59 0.80 -7.78
C VAL A 198 -3.90 1.23 -9.08
N LEU A 199 -2.73 0.68 -9.39
CA LEU A 199 -1.93 0.98 -10.58
C LEU A 199 -2.70 0.63 -11.87
N ALA A 200 -3.26 -0.57 -11.95
CA ALA A 200 -4.14 -0.98 -13.05
C ALA A 200 -5.39 -0.08 -13.17
N SER A 201 -5.98 0.35 -12.04
CA SER A 201 -7.12 1.29 -12.09
C SER A 201 -6.74 2.68 -12.60
N ALA A 202 -5.50 3.13 -12.37
CA ALA A 202 -4.97 4.39 -12.90
C ALA A 202 -4.58 4.30 -14.39
N LEU A 203 -4.39 3.10 -14.93
CA LEU A 203 -4.00 2.86 -16.33
C LEU A 203 -5.13 2.57 -17.29
N LEU A 204 -6.26 2.08 -16.77
CA LEU A 204 -7.48 1.84 -17.56
C LEU A 204 -8.02 3.12 -18.23
N ASP A 205 -7.54 4.31 -17.83
CA ASP A 205 -7.80 5.59 -18.48
C ASP A 205 -7.11 5.76 -19.87
N LYS A 206 -6.15 4.90 -20.26
CA LYS A 206 -5.33 5.09 -21.47
C LYS A 206 -5.35 3.98 -22.52
N LYS A 207 -5.92 2.80 -22.26
CA LYS A 207 -6.03 1.73 -23.27
C LYS A 207 -7.41 1.10 -23.34
N THR A 208 -7.81 0.77 -24.57
CA THR A 208 -9.15 0.36 -25.04
C THR A 208 -10.17 1.50 -25.04
N VAL A 209 -10.89 1.64 -26.17
CA VAL A 209 -12.12 2.45 -26.24
C VAL A 209 -13.25 1.67 -25.56
N LYS A 210 -13.13 1.50 -24.24
CA LYS A 210 -14.30 1.23 -23.40
C LYS A 210 -15.13 2.51 -23.42
N ILE A 211 -16.43 2.36 -23.64
CA ILE A 211 -17.37 3.47 -23.48
C ILE A 211 -17.16 4.01 -22.06
N PRO A 212 -16.72 5.28 -21.89
CA PRO A 212 -16.41 5.81 -20.58
C PRO A 212 -17.65 5.72 -19.70
N LYS A 213 -17.48 5.36 -18.42
CA LYS A 213 -18.63 5.28 -17.51
C LYS A 213 -19.33 6.63 -17.51
N LEU A 214 -20.66 6.63 -17.41
CA LEU A 214 -21.43 7.87 -17.33
C LEU A 214 -20.90 8.80 -16.22
N GLN A 215 -20.44 8.24 -15.10
CA GLN A 215 -19.74 8.97 -14.04
C GLN A 215 -18.50 9.74 -14.52
N ASP A 216 -17.61 9.10 -15.29
CA ASP A 216 -16.37 9.72 -15.78
C ASP A 216 -16.67 10.76 -16.90
N VAL A 217 -17.72 10.54 -17.69
CA VAL A 217 -18.25 11.55 -18.63
C VAL A 217 -18.82 12.75 -17.89
N CYS A 218 -19.64 12.54 -16.86
CA CYS A 218 -20.19 13.61 -16.03
C CYS A 218 -19.08 14.40 -15.33
N ILE A 219 -18.09 13.73 -14.75
CA ILE A 219 -16.90 14.36 -14.16
C ILE A 219 -16.19 15.24 -15.20
N LYS A 220 -15.97 14.72 -16.43
CA LYS A 220 -15.35 15.50 -17.51
C LYS A 220 -16.16 16.75 -17.88
N VAL A 221 -17.49 16.65 -17.96
CA VAL A 221 -18.38 17.80 -18.24
C VAL A 221 -18.35 18.81 -17.09
N ILE A 222 -18.40 18.35 -15.84
CA ILE A 222 -18.28 19.21 -14.64
C ILE A 222 -16.94 19.96 -14.67
N THR A 223 -15.82 19.27 -14.88
CA THR A 223 -14.49 19.90 -14.92
C THR A 223 -14.33 20.87 -16.11
N GLN A 224 -14.99 20.64 -17.23
CA GLN A 224 -14.98 21.55 -18.39
C GLN A 224 -15.78 22.85 -18.17
N ASN A 225 -16.77 22.83 -17.28
CA ASN A 225 -17.67 23.97 -17.02
C ASN A 225 -17.61 24.37 -15.53
N ILE A 226 -16.49 24.11 -14.84
CA ILE A 226 -16.39 24.22 -13.38
C ILE A 226 -16.70 25.64 -12.86
N ASN A 227 -16.40 26.66 -13.67
CA ASN A 227 -16.66 28.06 -13.35
C ASN A 227 -18.16 28.43 -13.35
N ASP A 228 -19.00 27.61 -14.00
CA ASP A 228 -20.45 27.75 -14.04
C ASP A 228 -21.16 26.88 -12.98
N VAL A 229 -20.40 26.14 -12.15
CA VAL A 229 -20.93 25.27 -11.09
C VAL A 229 -21.05 26.07 -9.79
N GLU A 230 -22.28 26.38 -9.38
CA GLU A 230 -22.55 27.03 -8.08
C GLU A 230 -22.34 26.08 -6.89
N ALA A 231 -22.65 24.79 -7.06
CA ALA A 231 -22.47 23.75 -6.03
C ALA A 231 -22.42 22.35 -6.66
N LEU A 232 -21.56 21.47 -6.13
CA LEU A 232 -21.46 20.07 -6.57
C LEU A 232 -22.55 19.15 -5.97
N GLY A 233 -23.24 19.58 -4.92
CA GLY A 233 -24.26 18.79 -4.22
C GLY A 233 -23.70 17.57 -3.50
N ASP A 234 -24.52 16.52 -3.37
CA ASP A 234 -24.15 15.26 -2.69
C ASP A 234 -23.24 14.38 -3.57
N ILE A 235 -21.98 14.80 -3.71
CA ILE A 235 -20.94 14.05 -4.42
C ILE A 235 -20.02 13.29 -3.44
N GLY A 236 -19.87 11.98 -3.66
CA GLY A 236 -19.01 11.14 -2.81
C GLY A 236 -17.52 11.51 -2.92
N GLN A 237 -16.78 11.42 -1.80
CA GLN A 237 -15.38 11.83 -1.69
C GLN A 237 -14.47 11.31 -2.81
N ALA A 238 -14.62 10.04 -3.21
CA ALA A 238 -13.83 9.45 -4.28
C ALA A 238 -13.99 10.17 -5.64
N ASN A 239 -15.17 10.73 -5.91
CA ASN A 239 -15.42 11.53 -7.12
C ASN A 239 -14.95 12.98 -6.97
N MET A 240 -15.03 13.57 -5.76
CA MET A 240 -14.40 14.87 -5.48
C MET A 240 -12.88 14.82 -5.68
N ASN A 241 -12.21 13.80 -5.13
CA ASN A 241 -10.77 13.61 -5.30
C ASN A 241 -10.40 13.37 -6.78
N LYS A 242 -11.25 12.72 -7.57
CA LYS A 242 -11.09 12.63 -9.04
C LYS A 242 -11.18 14.02 -9.70
N ILE A 243 -12.22 14.80 -9.40
CA ILE A 243 -12.42 16.15 -9.97
C ILE A 243 -11.22 17.04 -9.63
N LEU A 244 -10.78 17.06 -8.36
CA LEU A 244 -9.61 17.82 -7.91
C LEU A 244 -8.34 17.41 -8.66
N ARG A 245 -8.07 16.11 -8.83
CA ARG A 245 -6.92 15.62 -9.60
C ARG A 245 -6.97 16.03 -11.08
N ILE A 246 -8.15 16.17 -11.69
CA ILE A 246 -8.28 16.66 -13.07
C ILE A 246 -8.14 18.19 -13.11
N LEU A 247 -8.72 18.93 -12.15
CA LEU A 247 -8.56 20.39 -12.05
C LEU A 247 -7.10 20.80 -11.85
N SER A 248 -6.36 20.13 -10.98
CA SER A 248 -4.93 20.37 -10.80
C SER A 248 -4.13 20.05 -12.07
N LYS A 249 -4.43 18.93 -12.77
CA LYS A 249 -3.79 18.62 -14.07
C LYS A 249 -4.10 19.67 -15.16
N ASN A 250 -5.29 20.28 -15.12
CA ASN A 250 -5.70 21.35 -16.01
C ASN A 250 -5.29 22.75 -15.51
N ARG A 251 -4.65 22.85 -14.34
CA ARG A 251 -4.26 24.10 -13.65
C ARG A 251 -5.44 25.06 -13.43
N SER A 252 -6.62 24.49 -13.19
CA SER A 252 -7.92 25.17 -13.07
C SER A 252 -8.47 25.21 -11.64
N LEU A 253 -7.63 24.95 -10.63
CA LEU A 253 -7.98 25.14 -9.22
C LEU A 253 -7.55 26.55 -8.79
N ASP A 254 -8.51 27.36 -8.33
CA ASP A 254 -8.34 28.79 -8.04
C ASP A 254 -9.27 29.25 -6.90
N ASP A 255 -9.21 30.55 -6.57
CA ASP A 255 -10.01 31.16 -5.50
C ASP A 255 -11.54 31.01 -5.67
N SER A 256 -12.04 30.88 -6.89
CA SER A 256 -13.47 30.68 -7.14
C SER A 256 -13.89 29.23 -6.90
N THR A 257 -13.08 28.30 -7.43
CA THR A 257 -13.37 26.87 -7.46
C THR A 257 -13.05 26.16 -6.15
N VAL A 258 -12.07 26.62 -5.35
CA VAL A 258 -11.72 26.03 -4.04
C VAL A 258 -12.94 25.89 -3.13
N SER A 259 -13.82 26.90 -3.11
CA SER A 259 -15.02 26.94 -2.26
C SER A 259 -15.97 25.74 -2.48
N LEU A 260 -16.01 25.17 -3.69
CA LEU A 260 -16.85 24.02 -4.07
C LEU A 260 -16.45 22.71 -3.37
N PHE A 261 -15.23 22.66 -2.82
CA PHE A 261 -14.64 21.46 -2.21
C PHE A 261 -14.54 21.54 -0.68
N LEU A 262 -15.00 22.65 -0.07
CA LEU A 262 -14.92 22.86 1.38
C LEU A 262 -16.20 22.39 2.06
N ASN A 263 -16.07 21.58 3.12
CA ASN A 263 -17.20 21.02 3.86
C ASN A 263 -16.82 20.84 5.35
N PRO A 264 -17.66 21.30 6.32
CA PRO A 264 -17.44 21.07 7.75
C PRO A 264 -17.26 19.61 8.20
N SER A 265 -17.77 18.63 7.45
CA SER A 265 -17.57 17.20 7.76
C SER A 265 -16.32 16.59 7.13
N LEU A 266 -15.48 17.39 6.46
CA LEU A 266 -14.32 16.89 5.73
C LEU A 266 -13.16 16.54 6.68
N LYS A 267 -12.69 15.29 6.60
CA LYS A 267 -11.52 14.79 7.34
C LYS A 267 -10.22 14.84 6.53
N GLU A 268 -10.30 14.70 5.21
CA GLU A 268 -9.14 14.62 4.32
C GLU A 268 -9.32 15.58 3.14
N LEU A 269 -8.30 16.42 2.86
CA LEU A 269 -8.28 17.34 1.73
C LEU A 269 -6.94 17.26 1.00
N GLU A 270 -6.98 17.04 -0.32
CA GLU A 270 -5.81 17.00 -1.20
C GLU A 270 -5.95 17.99 -2.35
N PHE A 271 -5.15 19.06 -2.35
CA PHE A 271 -4.98 19.95 -3.50
C PHE A 271 -3.59 19.76 -4.10
N TRP A 272 -3.53 19.33 -5.37
CA TRP A 272 -2.29 18.86 -6.02
C TRP A 272 -1.55 19.95 -6.82
N ASP A 273 -2.24 21.01 -7.22
CA ASP A 273 -1.67 22.25 -7.76
C ASP A 273 -2.48 23.42 -7.18
N CYS A 274 -1.87 24.13 -6.22
CA CYS A 274 -2.42 25.31 -5.57
C CYS A 274 -1.85 26.62 -6.14
N SER A 275 -1.19 26.61 -7.30
CA SER A 275 -0.45 27.78 -7.82
C SER A 275 -1.33 29.04 -7.95
N ASN A 276 -2.61 28.86 -8.30
CA ASN A 276 -3.59 29.93 -8.51
C ASN A 276 -4.52 30.15 -7.30
N VAL A 277 -4.24 29.51 -6.15
CA VAL A 277 -5.00 29.67 -4.90
C VAL A 277 -4.33 30.75 -4.04
N GLY A 278 -5.08 31.80 -3.71
CA GLY A 278 -4.64 32.93 -2.91
C GLY A 278 -4.81 32.74 -1.40
N SER A 279 -4.15 33.61 -0.63
CA SER A 279 -4.15 33.57 0.84
C SER A 279 -5.55 33.61 1.48
N HIS A 280 -6.52 34.30 0.87
CA HIS A 280 -7.90 34.32 1.39
C HIS A 280 -8.55 32.92 1.33
N SER A 281 -8.38 32.20 0.21
CA SER A 281 -8.97 30.88 0.00
C SER A 281 -8.31 29.81 0.85
N PHE A 282 -7.00 29.92 1.12
CA PHE A 282 -6.36 29.08 2.14
C PHE A 282 -7.03 29.27 3.50
N ASN A 283 -7.29 30.50 3.95
CA ASN A 283 -8.02 30.74 5.20
C ASN A 283 -9.45 30.18 5.17
N GLN A 284 -10.12 30.14 4.03
CA GLN A 284 -11.44 29.47 3.91
C GLN A 284 -11.35 27.98 4.25
N ILE A 285 -10.27 27.27 3.89
CA ILE A 285 -10.08 25.85 4.24
C ILE A 285 -10.20 25.66 5.75
N ALA A 286 -9.43 26.40 6.53
CA ALA A 286 -9.45 26.31 7.99
C ALA A 286 -10.73 26.87 8.63
N ALA A 287 -11.39 27.85 7.99
CA ALA A 287 -12.66 28.40 8.48
C ALA A 287 -13.84 27.43 8.30
N PHE A 288 -13.88 26.69 7.19
CA PHE A 288 -14.98 25.77 6.87
C PHE A 288 -14.70 24.33 7.30
N CYS A 289 -13.47 23.82 7.16
CA CYS A 289 -13.10 22.43 7.41
C CYS A 289 -12.42 22.23 8.78
N SER A 290 -13.07 22.63 9.89
CA SER A 290 -12.47 22.55 11.23
C SER A 290 -12.25 21.13 11.78
N GLN A 291 -12.83 20.11 11.14
CA GLN A 291 -12.68 18.70 11.52
C GLN A 291 -11.58 17.96 10.71
N LEU A 292 -10.72 18.70 10.01
CA LEU A 292 -9.71 18.13 9.14
C LEU A 292 -8.61 17.39 9.93
N GLU A 293 -8.38 16.14 9.55
CA GLU A 293 -7.37 15.23 10.11
C GLU A 293 -6.15 15.12 9.19
N SER A 294 -6.34 15.27 7.87
CA SER A 294 -5.28 15.21 6.85
C SER A 294 -5.40 16.35 5.83
N LEU A 295 -4.30 17.10 5.66
CA LEU A 295 -4.19 18.18 4.68
C LEU A 295 -2.95 18.02 3.79
N THR A 296 -3.18 17.99 2.47
CA THR A 296 -2.12 18.06 1.44
C THR A 296 -2.35 19.30 0.57
N LEU A 297 -1.39 20.22 0.56
CA LEU A 297 -1.39 21.41 -0.30
C LEU A 297 -0.09 21.46 -1.12
N PHE A 298 -0.14 21.03 -2.38
CA PHE A 298 1.01 21.03 -3.27
C PHE A 298 1.04 22.24 -4.20
N MET A 299 2.24 22.66 -4.59
CA MET A 299 2.51 23.91 -5.32
C MET A 299 1.91 25.14 -4.62
N CYS A 300 1.92 25.17 -3.30
CA CYS A 300 1.28 26.20 -2.46
C CYS A 300 2.11 27.50 -2.33
N GLY A 301 2.62 28.01 -3.45
CA GLY A 301 3.56 29.14 -3.48
C GLY A 301 3.02 30.47 -2.93
N GLN A 302 1.70 30.61 -2.79
CA GLN A 302 1.05 31.79 -2.19
C GLN A 302 0.66 31.59 -0.70
N PHE A 303 0.94 30.42 -0.12
CA PHE A 303 0.62 30.12 1.28
C PHE A 303 1.61 30.84 2.22
N HIS A 304 1.10 31.75 3.05
CA HIS A 304 1.92 32.69 3.82
C HIS A 304 1.81 32.50 5.34
N ASN A 305 2.61 33.27 6.10
CA ASN A 305 2.70 33.19 7.57
C ASN A 305 1.32 33.25 8.24
N ASP A 306 0.49 34.21 7.86
CA ASP A 306 -0.85 34.42 8.44
C ASP A 306 -1.77 33.19 8.22
N ASN A 307 -1.57 32.45 7.12
CA ASN A 307 -2.32 31.23 6.83
C ASN A 307 -1.91 30.09 7.77
N LEU A 308 -0.60 29.94 8.05
CA LEU A 308 -0.12 28.92 8.99
C LEU A 308 -0.61 29.20 10.42
N VAL A 309 -0.60 30.46 10.85
CA VAL A 309 -1.16 30.86 12.15
C VAL A 309 -2.65 30.56 12.21
N TYR A 310 -3.41 30.91 11.16
CA TYR A 310 -4.83 30.61 11.13
C TYR A 310 -5.12 29.10 11.12
N PHE A 311 -4.23 28.28 10.55
CA PHE A 311 -4.34 26.82 10.59
C PHE A 311 -4.03 26.28 11.99
N LYS A 312 -2.99 26.81 12.66
CA LYS A 312 -2.64 26.54 14.06
C LYS A 312 -3.86 26.69 14.98
N ASP A 313 -4.60 27.78 14.82
CA ASP A 313 -5.73 28.19 15.66
C ASP A 313 -7.07 27.47 15.36
N LYS A 314 -7.17 26.76 14.23
CA LYS A 314 -8.46 26.21 13.73
C LYS A 314 -8.45 24.72 13.45
N LEU A 315 -7.31 24.14 13.07
CA LEU A 315 -7.21 22.74 12.66
C LEU A 315 -6.70 21.88 13.83
N GLN A 316 -7.42 21.91 14.95
CA GLN A 316 -7.04 21.23 16.20
C GLN A 316 -6.92 19.69 16.06
N ASN A 317 -7.63 19.09 15.10
CA ASN A 317 -7.62 17.64 14.86
C ASN A 317 -6.56 17.18 13.84
N LEU A 318 -5.74 18.09 13.30
CA LEU A 318 -4.82 17.77 12.21
C LEU A 318 -3.71 16.81 12.69
N SER A 319 -3.59 15.67 12.01
CA SER A 319 -2.53 14.68 12.26
C SER A 319 -1.57 14.52 11.08
N LYS A 320 -2.03 14.82 9.85
CA LYS A 320 -1.19 14.87 8.65
C LYS A 320 -1.15 16.27 8.05
N LEU A 321 0.05 16.83 7.90
CA LEU A 321 0.32 18.06 7.18
C LEU A 321 1.39 17.81 6.10
N SER A 322 1.02 18.05 4.83
CA SER A 322 1.86 17.84 3.66
C SER A 322 1.85 19.08 2.78
N LEU A 323 2.99 19.79 2.69
CA LEU A 323 3.13 21.03 1.92
C LEU A 323 4.23 20.91 0.86
N ASP A 324 3.96 21.34 -0.37
CA ASP A 324 4.97 21.47 -1.43
C ASP A 324 5.05 22.90 -1.98
N GLY A 325 6.24 23.47 -1.97
CA GLY A 325 6.49 24.87 -2.31
C GLY A 325 5.98 25.93 -1.31
N PRO A 326 5.99 25.75 0.03
CA PRO A 326 5.64 26.81 0.98
C PRO A 326 6.78 27.85 1.12
N PHE A 327 7.13 28.54 0.03
CA PHE A 327 8.27 29.47 -0.04
C PHE A 327 8.10 30.75 0.79
N LEU A 328 6.88 31.06 1.22
CA LEU A 328 6.56 32.30 1.94
C LEU A 328 6.40 32.11 3.45
N ILE A 329 6.49 30.88 3.97
CA ILE A 329 6.55 30.63 5.41
C ILE A 329 7.98 30.87 5.89
N SER A 330 8.18 31.69 6.93
CA SER A 330 9.51 31.92 7.53
C SER A 330 9.82 30.95 8.67
N ASN A 331 11.10 30.59 8.85
CA ASN A 331 11.58 29.65 9.89
C ASN A 331 11.00 29.88 11.31
N PRO A 332 10.86 31.12 11.83
CA PRO A 332 10.25 31.33 13.15
C PRO A 332 8.75 30.99 13.22
N MET A 333 8.03 31.04 12.10
CA MET A 333 6.61 30.67 12.06
C MET A 333 6.39 29.17 12.03
N TRP A 334 7.37 28.42 11.50
CA TRP A 334 7.38 26.97 11.65
C TRP A 334 7.63 26.56 13.11
N GLN A 335 8.56 27.24 13.81
CA GLN A 335 8.77 27.04 15.24
C GLN A 335 7.49 27.35 16.04
N ASP A 336 6.89 28.53 15.84
CA ASP A 336 5.61 28.94 16.44
C ASP A 336 4.50 27.90 16.22
N PHE A 337 4.38 27.36 15.00
CA PHE A 337 3.43 26.31 14.68
C PHE A 337 3.71 25.02 15.49
N PHE A 338 4.94 24.50 15.50
CA PHE A 338 5.23 23.25 16.21
C PHE A 338 5.22 23.40 17.74
N GLU A 339 5.57 24.57 18.27
CA GLU A 339 5.56 24.90 19.70
C GLU A 339 4.12 25.05 20.24
N GLU A 340 3.28 25.84 19.57
CA GLU A 340 1.97 26.23 20.11
C GLU A 340 0.77 25.45 19.54
N ALA A 341 0.89 24.71 18.43
CA ALA A 341 -0.24 23.96 17.89
C ALA A 341 -0.78 22.90 18.86
N GLU A 342 -2.08 22.93 19.13
CA GLU A 342 -2.76 21.88 19.90
C GLU A 342 -2.86 20.56 19.12
N CYS A 343 -2.79 20.62 17.79
CA CYS A 343 -2.88 19.45 16.92
C CYS A 343 -1.64 18.54 17.05
N GLN A 344 -1.85 17.22 16.96
CA GLN A 344 -0.80 16.23 17.10
C GLN A 344 -0.39 15.70 15.73
N ILE A 345 0.52 16.42 15.08
CA ILE A 345 1.13 16.02 13.82
C ILE A 345 1.90 14.69 14.03
N THR A 346 1.40 13.62 13.41
CA THR A 346 2.06 12.31 13.33
C THR A 346 2.64 12.04 11.94
N GLN A 347 2.18 12.78 10.92
CA GLN A 347 2.68 12.68 9.55
C GLN A 347 3.04 14.06 9.04
N PHE A 348 4.34 14.31 8.86
CA PHE A 348 4.85 15.59 8.38
C PHE A 348 5.62 15.44 7.08
N GLU A 349 5.25 16.25 6.10
CA GLU A 349 5.86 16.27 4.78
C GLU A 349 6.05 17.72 4.33
N VAL A 350 7.29 18.08 4.01
CA VAL A 350 7.62 19.37 3.44
C VAL A 350 8.57 19.20 2.26
N ARG A 351 8.19 19.82 1.14
CA ARG A 351 8.84 19.68 -0.16
C ARG A 351 9.21 21.05 -0.74
N ASN A 352 10.36 21.13 -1.40
CA ASN A 352 10.85 22.26 -2.18
C ASN A 352 10.74 23.61 -1.43
N THR A 353 11.51 23.82 -0.36
CA THR A 353 11.58 25.13 0.32
C THR A 353 12.92 25.41 0.98
N HIS A 354 13.40 26.64 0.86
CA HIS A 354 14.64 27.13 1.45
C HIS A 354 14.44 27.80 2.82
N ARG A 355 13.19 27.88 3.33
CA ARG A 355 12.85 28.62 4.56
C ARG A 355 12.47 27.73 5.75
N PHE A 356 12.43 26.42 5.54
CA PHE A 356 12.35 25.44 6.60
C PHE A 356 13.80 25.11 7.02
N GLY A 357 14.22 25.60 8.18
CA GLY A 357 15.60 25.52 8.65
C GLY A 357 15.78 24.74 9.95
N SER A 358 17.03 24.64 10.39
CA SER A 358 17.46 23.80 11.51
C SER A 358 16.67 24.01 12.80
N ASP A 359 16.40 25.26 13.21
CA ASP A 359 15.62 25.53 14.43
C ASP A 359 14.17 25.00 14.32
N ALA A 360 13.52 25.16 13.17
CA ALA A 360 12.16 24.65 12.95
C ALA A 360 12.13 23.12 12.94
N PHE A 361 13.17 22.50 12.38
CA PHE A 361 13.32 21.04 12.42
C PHE A 361 13.56 20.53 13.85
N LEU A 362 14.41 21.22 14.63
CA LEU A 362 14.60 20.91 16.05
C LEU A 362 13.28 21.01 16.84
N THR A 363 12.51 22.09 16.67
CA THR A 363 11.19 22.22 17.33
C THR A 363 10.21 21.12 16.89
N LEU A 364 10.19 20.77 15.59
CA LEU A 364 9.39 19.64 15.10
C LEU A 364 9.79 18.32 15.79
N MET A 365 11.09 18.02 15.85
CA MET A 365 11.61 16.81 16.49
C MET A 365 11.29 16.78 17.99
N GLU A 366 11.59 17.85 18.73
CA GLU A 366 11.34 17.95 20.17
C GLU A 366 9.85 17.79 20.54
N LYS A 367 8.94 18.38 19.77
CA LYS A 367 7.51 18.43 20.12
C LYS A 367 6.69 17.29 19.52
N ARG A 368 7.06 16.79 18.34
CA ARG A 368 6.26 15.82 17.55
C ARG A 368 6.98 14.52 17.26
N GLY A 369 8.32 14.51 17.26
CA GLY A 369 9.18 13.34 16.99
C GLY A 369 8.72 12.02 17.64
N PRO A 370 8.40 11.98 18.95
CA PRO A 370 7.96 10.75 19.62
C PRO A 370 6.65 10.12 19.09
N HIS A 371 5.92 10.82 18.23
CA HIS A 371 4.66 10.38 17.62
C HIS A 371 4.68 10.41 16.09
N LEU A 372 5.83 10.70 15.45
CA LEU A 372 5.94 10.69 14.00
C LEU A 372 5.96 9.27 13.43
N THR A 373 4.98 8.98 12.57
CA THR A 373 4.91 7.76 11.75
C THR A 373 5.35 8.01 10.31
N LEU A 374 5.31 9.26 9.84
CA LEU A 374 5.79 9.66 8.51
C LEU A 374 6.60 10.96 8.61
N LEU A 375 7.80 10.94 8.07
CA LEU A 375 8.66 12.12 7.92
C LEU A 375 9.20 12.17 6.48
N LYS A 376 8.85 13.24 5.74
CA LYS A 376 9.30 13.43 4.36
C LYS A 376 9.90 14.80 4.14
N LEU A 377 11.17 14.81 3.74
CA LEU A 377 12.04 15.96 3.60
C LEU A 377 12.63 15.96 2.19
N LEU A 378 12.06 16.72 1.27
CA LEU A 378 12.47 16.78 -0.14
C LEU A 378 12.94 18.18 -0.52
N ARG A 379 14.18 18.32 -1.02
CA ARG A 379 14.74 19.60 -1.51
C ARG A 379 14.57 20.75 -0.51
N LEU A 380 15.19 20.59 0.67
CA LEU A 380 15.15 21.54 1.77
C LEU A 380 16.50 22.25 1.90
N ASP A 381 16.68 23.36 1.18
CA ASP A 381 17.92 24.14 1.20
C ASP A 381 18.24 24.77 2.57
N GLY A 382 17.25 24.84 3.47
CA GLY A 382 17.44 25.35 4.84
C GLY A 382 18.00 24.31 5.83
N LEU A 383 18.08 23.04 5.46
CA LEU A 383 18.70 21.97 6.27
C LEU A 383 20.09 21.67 5.70
N ASP A 384 21.08 22.45 6.15
CA ASP A 384 22.41 22.58 5.55
C ASP A 384 23.54 21.80 6.25
N SER A 385 23.20 21.10 7.35
CA SER A 385 24.13 20.53 8.33
C SER A 385 23.73 19.10 8.72
N THR A 386 24.72 18.21 8.86
CA THR A 386 24.54 16.77 9.19
C THR A 386 23.97 16.60 10.59
N GLU A 387 24.43 17.43 11.53
CA GLU A 387 24.05 17.46 12.95
C GLU A 387 22.53 17.68 13.13
N VAL A 388 21.86 18.29 12.16
CA VAL A 388 20.41 18.51 12.17
C VAL A 388 19.64 17.22 11.89
N TYR A 389 20.16 16.37 11.00
CA TYR A 389 19.56 15.07 10.73
C TYR A 389 19.90 14.04 11.82
N GLU A 390 21.02 14.20 12.55
CA GLU A 390 21.33 13.40 13.74
C GLU A 390 20.30 13.54 14.86
N LEU A 391 19.47 14.59 14.85
CA LEU A 391 18.35 14.76 15.79
C LEU A 391 17.26 13.69 15.62
N ILE A 392 17.10 13.11 14.42
CA ILE A 392 16.08 12.11 14.09
C ILE A 392 16.09 10.92 15.07
N PRO A 393 17.20 10.15 15.23
CA PRO A 393 17.28 9.03 16.17
C PRO A 393 17.22 9.44 17.66
N HIS A 394 17.42 10.71 17.99
CA HIS A 394 17.31 11.20 19.37
C HIS A 394 15.86 11.47 19.81
N TYR A 395 14.99 11.87 18.88
CA TYR A 395 13.61 12.27 19.20
C TYR A 395 12.54 11.31 18.69
N ILE A 396 12.81 10.54 17.62
CA ILE A 396 11.87 9.53 17.12
C ILE A 396 12.13 8.21 17.85
N GLY A 397 11.10 7.75 18.59
CA GLY A 397 11.16 6.48 19.31
C GLY A 397 11.24 5.27 18.37
N SER A 398 11.87 4.20 18.82
CA SER A 398 11.98 2.99 18.02
C SER A 398 10.62 2.39 17.67
N SER A 399 10.56 1.76 16.49
CA SER A 399 9.36 1.10 15.97
C SER A 399 8.12 2.02 15.76
N GLN A 400 8.29 3.36 15.70
CA GLN A 400 7.20 4.30 15.36
C GLN A 400 7.13 4.66 13.87
N LEU A 401 8.28 4.93 13.25
CA LEU A 401 8.35 5.49 11.90
C LEU A 401 8.09 4.42 10.85
N THR A 402 7.06 4.62 10.02
CA THR A 402 6.70 3.70 8.92
C THR A 402 7.14 4.20 7.56
N GLU A 403 7.21 5.53 7.36
CA GLU A 403 7.71 6.12 6.12
C GLU A 403 8.78 7.19 6.39
N LEU A 404 9.94 7.06 5.76
CA LEU A 404 11.04 8.03 5.78
C LEU A 404 11.42 8.42 4.34
N GLU A 405 11.43 9.72 4.05
CA GLU A 405 12.03 10.30 2.84
C GLU A 405 13.00 11.40 3.25
N ILE A 406 14.28 11.26 2.89
CA ILE A 406 15.29 12.31 2.94
C ILE A 406 15.90 12.38 1.55
N SER A 407 15.43 13.30 0.73
CA SER A 407 15.67 13.28 -0.71
C SER A 407 16.13 14.63 -1.27
N TYR A 408 17.15 14.59 -2.11
CA TYR A 408 17.84 15.72 -2.72
C TYR A 408 18.24 16.79 -1.67
N PRO A 409 19.12 16.46 -0.71
CA PRO A 409 19.62 17.40 0.29
C PRO A 409 20.36 18.58 -0.36
N HIS A 410 20.47 19.71 0.35
CA HIS A 410 21.09 20.93 -0.16
C HIS A 410 22.50 20.71 -0.74
N ARG A 411 23.28 19.87 -0.05
CA ARG A 411 24.57 19.36 -0.50
C ARG A 411 24.55 17.85 -0.41
N THR A 412 25.28 17.22 -1.32
CA THR A 412 25.37 15.76 -1.43
C THR A 412 26.05 15.11 -0.22
N ASP A 413 26.94 15.82 0.46
CA ASP A 413 27.79 15.31 1.56
C ASP A 413 27.18 15.45 2.96
N ILE A 414 25.97 16.02 3.08
CA ILE A 414 25.27 16.12 4.37
C ILE A 414 24.74 14.76 4.84
N ILE A 415 24.31 13.92 3.89
CA ILE A 415 23.71 12.61 4.14
C ILE A 415 24.75 11.52 3.86
N THR A 416 25.45 11.08 4.91
CA THR A 416 26.48 10.04 4.85
C THR A 416 25.94 8.67 5.28
N ASP A 417 26.73 7.63 5.04
CA ASP A 417 26.39 6.26 5.43
C ASP A 417 26.19 6.16 6.95
N GLU A 418 27.09 6.72 7.76
CA GLU A 418 27.04 6.62 9.23
C GLU A 418 25.78 7.28 9.81
N LEU A 419 25.39 8.44 9.27
CA LEU A 419 24.15 9.12 9.64
C LEU A 419 22.93 8.23 9.33
N MET A 420 22.84 7.70 8.11
CA MET A 420 21.71 6.87 7.71
C MET A 420 21.66 5.54 8.47
N ILE A 421 22.80 4.91 8.74
CA ILE A 421 22.91 3.71 9.58
C ILE A 421 22.41 4.01 10.99
N HIS A 422 22.80 5.13 11.59
CA HIS A 422 22.34 5.54 12.92
C HIS A 422 20.82 5.82 12.95
N ILE A 423 20.26 6.47 11.92
CA ILE A 423 18.81 6.66 11.77
C ILE A 423 18.07 5.31 11.67
N LEU A 424 18.56 4.41 10.81
CA LEU A 424 17.92 3.11 10.55
C LEU A 424 18.05 2.16 11.74
N ALA A 425 19.13 2.21 12.52
CA ALA A 425 19.29 1.42 13.74
C ALA A 425 18.19 1.67 14.78
N ILE A 426 17.60 2.88 14.80
CA ILE A 426 16.47 3.22 15.68
C ILE A 426 15.11 3.02 14.98
N THR A 427 15.00 3.43 13.70
CA THR A 427 13.70 3.56 13.01
C THR A 427 13.34 2.39 12.08
N GLY A 428 14.31 1.58 11.65
CA GLY A 428 14.16 0.58 10.58
C GLY A 428 13.17 -0.56 10.89
N GLU A 429 13.00 -0.95 12.15
CA GLU A 429 12.18 -2.12 12.54
C GLU A 429 10.71 -1.99 12.12
N SER A 430 10.18 -0.76 12.12
CA SER A 430 8.82 -0.43 11.67
C SER A 430 8.74 0.07 10.23
N LEU A 431 9.88 0.34 9.59
CA LEU A 431 9.92 1.06 8.33
C LEU A 431 9.42 0.20 7.16
N THR A 432 8.41 0.69 6.45
CA THR A 432 7.85 0.06 5.24
C THR A 432 8.19 0.83 3.97
N TYR A 433 8.53 2.12 4.09
CA TYR A 433 8.94 2.99 2.98
C TYR A 433 10.22 3.76 3.33
N LEU A 434 11.24 3.62 2.49
CA LEU A 434 12.49 4.38 2.54
C LEU A 434 12.76 5.03 1.19
N ASN A 435 12.99 6.34 1.18
CA ASN A 435 13.46 7.09 0.02
C ASN A 435 14.68 7.94 0.39
N VAL A 436 15.78 7.73 -0.33
CA VAL A 436 17.04 8.48 -0.23
C VAL A 436 17.50 9.02 -1.60
N ASP A 437 16.54 9.35 -2.47
CA ASP A 437 16.79 9.85 -3.82
C ASP A 437 17.70 11.09 -3.81
N GLY A 438 18.78 11.09 -4.59
CA GLY A 438 19.72 12.21 -4.70
C GLY A 438 20.75 12.30 -3.56
N CYS A 439 20.74 11.40 -2.58
CA CYS A 439 21.77 11.30 -1.53
C CYS A 439 23.03 10.62 -2.06
N SER A 440 23.72 11.27 -2.99
CA SER A 440 24.79 10.65 -3.79
C SER A 440 26.09 10.36 -3.02
N ALA A 441 26.21 10.78 -1.75
CA ALA A 441 27.33 10.42 -0.88
C ALA A 441 27.16 9.04 -0.21
N LEU A 442 25.97 8.44 -0.27
CA LEU A 442 25.74 7.08 0.22
C LEU A 442 26.47 6.06 -0.64
N THR A 443 27.01 5.01 -0.02
CA THR A 443 27.77 3.92 -0.63
C THR A 443 27.14 2.55 -0.32
N ASP A 444 27.83 1.46 -0.67
CA ASP A 444 27.45 0.11 -0.28
C ASP A 444 27.35 -0.07 1.24
N GLU A 445 28.07 0.72 2.04
CA GLU A 445 28.04 0.62 3.50
C GLU A 445 26.64 0.95 4.06
N PHE A 446 25.97 2.00 3.55
CA PHE A 446 24.59 2.30 3.90
C PHE A 446 23.64 1.13 3.63
N PHE A 447 23.81 0.45 2.49
CA PHE A 447 22.93 -0.67 2.15
C PHE A 447 23.23 -1.90 3.01
N LYS A 448 24.52 -2.26 3.19
CA LYS A 448 24.95 -3.43 3.97
C LYS A 448 24.75 -3.26 5.48
N GLU A 449 25.25 -2.18 6.06
CA GLU A 449 25.21 -1.96 7.51
C GLU A 449 23.89 -1.32 7.98
N GLY A 450 23.19 -0.58 7.10
CA GLY A 450 21.93 0.10 7.42
C GLY A 450 20.70 -0.71 7.01
N VAL A 451 20.39 -0.72 5.70
CA VAL A 451 19.15 -1.31 5.18
C VAL A 451 19.08 -2.81 5.47
N SER A 452 20.17 -3.53 5.20
CA SER A 452 20.21 -5.00 5.26
C SER A 452 20.16 -5.58 6.68
N LYS A 453 20.40 -4.75 7.71
CA LYS A 453 20.42 -5.18 9.12
C LYS A 453 19.23 -4.68 9.93
N PHE A 454 18.66 -3.52 9.58
CA PHE A 454 17.64 -2.87 10.41
C PHE A 454 16.23 -2.81 9.78
N CYS A 455 16.02 -3.17 8.51
CA CYS A 455 14.75 -2.93 7.80
C CYS A 455 13.94 -4.20 7.43
N PRO A 456 13.57 -5.08 8.37
CA PRO A 456 12.92 -6.38 8.09
C PRO A 456 11.49 -6.28 7.54
N ARG A 457 10.87 -5.09 7.58
CA ARG A 457 9.49 -4.82 7.12
C ARG A 457 9.43 -3.93 5.89
N LEU A 458 10.56 -3.62 5.26
CA LEU A 458 10.62 -2.71 4.11
C LEU A 458 9.84 -3.30 2.93
N GLU A 459 8.88 -2.53 2.42
CA GLU A 459 8.06 -2.87 1.24
C GLU A 459 8.42 -1.97 0.04
N HIS A 460 8.98 -0.79 0.28
CA HIS A 460 9.28 0.22 -0.73
C HIS A 460 10.65 0.83 -0.50
N ILE A 461 11.51 0.79 -1.52
CA ILE A 461 12.81 1.44 -1.52
C ILE A 461 13.00 2.30 -2.78
N SER A 462 13.53 3.51 -2.59
CA SER A 462 13.90 4.43 -3.67
C SER A 462 15.29 5.00 -3.36
N MET A 463 16.23 4.79 -4.28
CA MET A 463 17.64 5.19 -4.14
C MET A 463 18.13 5.89 -5.42
N ARG A 464 17.25 6.69 -6.05
CA ARG A 464 17.58 7.31 -7.34
C ARG A 464 18.84 8.15 -7.22
N HIS A 465 19.72 8.10 -8.22
CA HIS A 465 20.98 8.84 -8.23
C HIS A 465 21.96 8.53 -7.06
N VAL A 466 21.82 7.38 -6.38
CA VAL A 466 22.84 6.88 -5.46
C VAL A 466 23.89 6.12 -6.28
N ASN A 467 24.78 6.87 -6.91
CA ASN A 467 25.67 6.38 -7.97
C ASN A 467 26.89 5.58 -7.45
N GLN A 468 27.18 5.58 -6.15
CA GLN A 468 28.34 4.90 -5.57
C GLN A 468 28.06 3.45 -5.15
N LEU A 469 26.84 2.95 -5.34
CA LEU A 469 26.53 1.53 -5.14
C LEU A 469 27.21 0.69 -6.22
N THR A 470 27.85 -0.40 -5.82
CA THR A 470 28.54 -1.36 -6.71
C THR A 470 27.73 -2.64 -6.88
N ASP A 471 27.97 -3.37 -7.98
CA ASP A 471 27.31 -4.65 -8.24
C ASP A 471 27.59 -5.66 -7.12
N GLU A 472 28.84 -5.75 -6.67
CA GLU A 472 29.30 -6.63 -5.59
C GLU A 472 28.72 -6.24 -4.22
N GLY A 473 28.83 -4.97 -3.81
CA GLY A 473 28.37 -4.50 -2.50
C GLY A 473 26.85 -4.59 -2.34
N PHE A 474 26.10 -4.38 -3.42
CA PHE A 474 24.66 -4.57 -3.45
C PHE A 474 24.26 -6.04 -3.35
N VAL A 475 25.00 -6.97 -3.98
CA VAL A 475 24.79 -8.42 -3.83
C VAL A 475 25.07 -8.88 -2.39
N GLU A 476 26.18 -8.45 -1.79
CA GLU A 476 26.50 -8.74 -0.39
C GLU A 476 25.36 -8.30 0.54
N GLY A 477 24.89 -7.05 0.40
CA GLY A 477 23.79 -6.54 1.19
C GLY A 477 22.47 -7.27 0.95
N PHE A 478 22.11 -7.58 -0.30
CA PHE A 478 20.87 -8.32 -0.56
C PHE A 478 20.86 -9.73 0.03
N ASN A 479 22.03 -10.39 0.11
CA ASN A 479 22.16 -11.67 0.79
C ASN A 479 21.90 -11.56 2.29
N GLU A 480 22.37 -10.50 2.96
CA GLU A 480 22.05 -10.24 4.38
C GLU A 480 20.59 -9.81 4.58
N PHE A 481 20.09 -8.91 3.72
CA PHE A 481 18.73 -8.40 3.76
C PHE A 481 17.69 -9.52 3.63
N ALA A 482 17.95 -10.52 2.77
CA ALA A 482 17.09 -11.69 2.60
C ALA A 482 16.92 -12.56 3.86
N VAL A 483 17.85 -12.48 4.82
CA VAL A 483 17.74 -13.21 6.10
C VAL A 483 16.71 -12.56 7.03
N ILE A 484 16.60 -11.23 7.00
CA ILE A 484 15.73 -10.45 7.89
C ILE A 484 14.40 -10.05 7.22
N ASN A 485 14.42 -9.75 5.92
CA ASN A 485 13.26 -9.40 5.13
C ASN A 485 12.75 -10.64 4.40
N SER A 486 11.71 -11.23 4.97
CA SER A 486 10.97 -12.35 4.37
C SER A 486 9.75 -11.90 3.58
N GLY A 487 9.44 -10.61 3.63
CA GLY A 487 8.25 -10.06 3.01
C GLY A 487 8.44 -9.76 1.52
N GLY A 488 9.69 -9.60 1.07
CA GLY A 488 9.99 -9.14 -0.28
C GLY A 488 9.64 -7.66 -0.49
N LEU A 489 10.33 -7.02 -1.42
CA LEU A 489 9.99 -5.65 -1.83
C LEU A 489 8.76 -5.66 -2.76
N VAL A 490 7.90 -4.67 -2.60
CA VAL A 490 6.73 -4.41 -3.45
C VAL A 490 7.06 -3.35 -4.51
N THR A 491 7.94 -2.40 -4.20
CA THR A 491 8.50 -1.47 -5.20
C THR A 491 9.99 -1.20 -4.96
N ALA A 492 10.77 -1.16 -6.04
CA ALA A 492 12.18 -0.79 -6.02
C ALA A 492 12.48 0.22 -7.13
N ASP A 493 13.06 1.37 -6.79
CA ASP A 493 13.46 2.39 -7.76
C ASP A 493 14.96 2.67 -7.66
N LEU A 494 15.69 2.23 -8.68
CA LEU A 494 17.15 2.30 -8.79
C LEU A 494 17.57 3.24 -9.92
N THR A 495 16.71 4.21 -10.29
CA THR A 495 16.97 5.12 -11.41
C THR A 495 18.34 5.80 -11.29
N LYS A 496 19.22 5.56 -12.25
CA LYS A 496 20.61 6.05 -12.32
C LYS A 496 21.58 5.52 -11.26
N CYS A 497 21.32 4.38 -10.62
CA CYS A 497 22.33 3.69 -9.80
C CYS A 497 23.39 3.02 -10.71
N THR A 498 24.16 3.81 -11.46
CA THR A 498 24.94 3.36 -12.63
C THR A 498 26.02 2.31 -12.35
N GLY A 499 26.39 2.05 -11.09
CA GLY A 499 27.31 0.98 -10.73
C GLY A 499 26.66 -0.41 -10.64
N LEU A 500 25.33 -0.50 -10.58
CA LEU A 500 24.59 -1.77 -10.52
C LEU A 500 24.49 -2.43 -11.90
N GLY A 501 24.78 -3.73 -11.96
CA GLY A 501 24.72 -4.55 -13.15
C GLY A 501 23.85 -5.79 -12.97
N ASP A 502 24.17 -6.85 -13.73
CA ASP A 502 23.35 -8.06 -13.80
C ASP A 502 23.25 -8.78 -12.44
N LYS A 503 24.34 -8.86 -11.64
CA LYS A 503 24.34 -9.63 -10.39
C LYS A 503 23.48 -8.96 -9.32
N ALA A 504 23.58 -7.62 -9.19
CA ALA A 504 22.77 -6.83 -8.26
C ALA A 504 21.28 -6.89 -8.58
N ILE A 505 20.91 -6.82 -9.86
CA ILE A 505 19.51 -6.92 -10.25
C ILE A 505 19.00 -8.37 -10.13
N TYR A 506 19.84 -9.37 -10.36
CA TYR A 506 19.52 -10.77 -10.09
C TYR A 506 19.27 -11.03 -8.59
N SER A 507 20.09 -10.51 -7.67
CA SER A 507 19.88 -10.69 -6.22
C SER A 507 18.59 -10.01 -5.74
N LEU A 508 18.31 -8.78 -6.17
CA LEU A 508 17.04 -8.08 -5.93
C LEU A 508 15.83 -8.90 -6.38
N PHE A 509 15.90 -9.48 -7.58
CA PHE A 509 14.81 -10.24 -8.18
C PHE A 509 14.63 -11.62 -7.54
N ASN A 510 15.69 -12.35 -7.21
CA ASN A 510 15.58 -13.60 -6.44
C ASN A 510 14.90 -13.37 -5.08
N HIS A 511 15.20 -12.25 -4.42
CA HIS A 511 14.57 -11.87 -3.16
C HIS A 511 13.10 -11.44 -3.30
N SER A 512 12.76 -10.64 -4.32
CA SER A 512 11.52 -9.84 -4.32
C SER A 512 10.53 -10.13 -5.47
N SER A 513 10.89 -10.95 -6.45
CA SER A 513 10.12 -11.12 -7.70
C SER A 513 8.64 -11.50 -7.52
N LEU A 514 8.33 -12.30 -6.50
CA LEU A 514 6.97 -12.72 -6.16
C LEU A 514 6.09 -11.56 -5.67
N THR A 515 6.68 -10.51 -5.09
CA THR A 515 5.95 -9.36 -4.48
C THR A 515 6.08 -8.05 -5.25
N LEU A 516 7.07 -7.93 -6.13
CA LEU A 516 7.32 -6.71 -6.91
C LEU A 516 6.13 -6.36 -7.83
N VAL A 517 5.71 -5.09 -7.79
CA VAL A 517 4.61 -4.51 -8.58
C VAL A 517 5.09 -3.40 -9.50
N ASP A 518 6.03 -2.58 -9.05
CA ASP A 518 6.60 -1.44 -9.77
C ASP A 518 8.11 -1.44 -9.57
N VAL A 519 8.86 -1.53 -10.66
CA VAL A 519 10.33 -1.53 -10.65
C VAL A 519 10.81 -0.48 -11.63
N SER A 520 11.76 0.37 -11.21
CA SER A 520 12.56 1.16 -12.15
C SER A 520 14.03 0.76 -12.11
N LEU A 521 14.52 0.32 -13.27
CA LEU A 521 15.92 0.05 -13.60
C LEU A 521 16.45 1.11 -14.59
N ASN A 522 15.84 2.30 -14.60
CA ASN A 522 16.12 3.34 -15.56
C ASN A 522 17.58 3.82 -15.48
N SER A 523 18.24 3.96 -16.62
CA SER A 523 19.66 4.34 -16.76
C SER A 523 20.66 3.35 -16.12
N LEU A 524 20.31 2.06 -15.95
CA LEU A 524 21.27 1.01 -15.56
C LEU A 524 22.02 0.50 -16.80
N ASP A 525 23.07 1.23 -17.19
CA ASP A 525 23.87 0.99 -18.40
C ASP A 525 24.66 -0.34 -18.39
N ASN A 526 24.95 -0.90 -17.21
CA ASN A 526 25.73 -2.15 -17.05
C ASN A 526 24.90 -3.42 -17.26
N LEU A 527 23.58 -3.32 -17.44
CA LEU A 527 22.74 -4.49 -17.69
C LEU A 527 23.00 -5.08 -19.07
N THR A 528 23.12 -6.41 -19.15
CA THR A 528 23.32 -7.11 -20.42
C THR A 528 22.02 -7.64 -21.01
N LYS A 529 21.98 -7.75 -22.35
CA LYS A 529 20.86 -8.36 -23.06
C LYS A 529 20.71 -9.84 -22.69
N ASP A 530 21.84 -10.51 -22.46
CA ASP A 530 21.85 -11.94 -22.16
C ASP A 530 21.20 -12.22 -20.80
N PHE A 531 21.57 -11.50 -19.74
CA PHE A 531 20.90 -11.55 -18.44
C PHE A 531 19.38 -11.35 -18.54
N LEU A 532 18.94 -10.28 -19.20
CA LEU A 532 17.51 -9.96 -19.35
C LEU A 532 16.74 -11.04 -20.14
N ILE A 533 17.39 -11.74 -21.08
CA ILE A 533 16.81 -12.90 -21.76
C ILE A 533 16.83 -14.15 -20.88
N GLN A 534 17.91 -14.40 -20.13
CA GLN A 534 18.05 -15.56 -19.25
C GLN A 534 16.97 -15.59 -18.17
N ILE A 535 16.74 -14.49 -17.45
CA ILE A 535 15.71 -14.43 -16.39
C ILE A 535 14.29 -14.62 -16.94
N MET A 536 14.04 -14.25 -18.19
CA MET A 536 12.75 -14.42 -18.88
C MET A 536 12.63 -15.74 -19.65
N THR A 537 13.62 -16.64 -19.57
CA THR A 537 13.68 -17.88 -20.36
C THR A 537 13.81 -19.09 -19.45
N ASN A 538 12.94 -20.07 -19.67
CA ASN A 538 12.92 -21.33 -18.94
C ASN A 538 14.26 -22.07 -19.00
N ASP A 539 14.71 -22.57 -17.84
CA ASP A 539 15.99 -23.23 -17.62
C ASP A 539 16.17 -24.51 -18.45
N GLU A 540 15.06 -25.16 -18.84
CA GLU A 540 15.06 -26.30 -19.76
C GLU A 540 15.30 -25.92 -21.23
N SER A 541 15.25 -24.63 -21.57
CA SER A 541 15.51 -24.14 -22.92
C SER A 541 16.86 -24.63 -23.43
N LYS A 542 16.89 -25.05 -24.69
CA LYS A 542 18.12 -25.49 -25.36
C LYS A 542 19.26 -24.48 -25.21
N THR A 543 18.97 -23.18 -25.27
CA THR A 543 19.97 -22.12 -25.12
C THR A 543 20.59 -22.12 -23.72
N LYS A 544 19.77 -22.21 -22.66
CA LYS A 544 20.25 -22.20 -21.26
C LYS A 544 20.97 -23.51 -20.90
N ARG A 545 20.50 -24.66 -21.40
CA ARG A 545 21.21 -25.94 -21.27
C ARG A 545 22.59 -25.92 -21.95
N LEU A 546 22.71 -25.32 -23.14
CA LEU A 546 23.99 -25.17 -23.82
C LEU A 546 24.93 -24.18 -23.12
N LEU A 547 24.42 -23.06 -22.62
CA LEU A 547 25.18 -22.10 -21.82
C LEU A 547 25.73 -22.75 -20.54
N LYS A 548 24.88 -23.45 -19.79
CA LYS A 548 25.28 -24.18 -18.59
C LYS A 548 26.35 -25.22 -18.89
N GLN A 549 26.17 -26.02 -19.92
CA GLN A 549 27.17 -27.00 -20.35
C GLN A 549 28.49 -26.32 -20.75
N ALA A 550 28.45 -25.20 -21.49
CA ALA A 550 29.65 -24.48 -21.88
C ALA A 550 30.46 -23.96 -20.68
N ILE A 551 29.78 -23.46 -19.65
CA ILE A 551 30.41 -23.04 -18.38
C ILE A 551 30.99 -24.27 -17.64
N GLU A 552 30.26 -25.39 -17.58
CA GLU A 552 30.73 -26.66 -17.00
C GLU A 552 31.93 -27.28 -17.77
N ASP A 553 31.99 -27.07 -19.09
CA ASP A 553 33.08 -27.49 -19.99
C ASP A 553 34.30 -26.54 -19.95
N GLY A 554 34.31 -25.54 -19.05
CA GLY A 554 35.47 -24.67 -18.78
C GLY A 554 35.63 -23.46 -19.71
N VAL A 555 34.56 -22.99 -20.36
CA VAL A 555 34.63 -21.80 -21.24
C VAL A 555 35.13 -20.55 -20.51
N ASN A 556 34.81 -20.40 -19.22
CA ASN A 556 35.25 -19.27 -18.41
C ASN A 556 36.73 -19.36 -17.96
N ASP A 557 37.38 -20.53 -18.06
CA ASP A 557 38.72 -20.77 -17.49
C ASP A 557 39.86 -20.07 -18.25
N ASN A 558 39.60 -19.64 -19.49
CA ASN A 558 40.62 -19.11 -20.42
C ASN A 558 40.30 -17.69 -20.90
N VAL A 559 39.48 -16.96 -20.14
CA VAL A 559 39.00 -15.63 -20.49
C VAL A 559 39.97 -14.55 -19.99
N GLU A 560 40.39 -13.63 -20.86
CA GLU A 560 41.37 -12.57 -20.51
C GLU A 560 40.72 -11.34 -19.85
N ASN A 561 39.43 -11.08 -20.07
CA ASN A 561 38.68 -9.93 -19.54
C ASN A 561 37.47 -10.38 -18.71
N GLU A 562 37.24 -9.79 -17.54
CA GLU A 562 36.07 -10.16 -16.70
C GLU A 562 34.71 -9.95 -17.41
N ASP A 563 34.63 -8.97 -18.33
CA ASP A 563 33.46 -8.68 -19.18
C ASP A 563 33.10 -9.83 -20.16
N GLU A 564 34.03 -10.75 -20.42
CA GLU A 564 33.81 -11.91 -21.31
C GLU A 564 33.38 -13.17 -20.54
N ILE A 565 33.35 -13.13 -19.19
CA ILE A 565 32.92 -14.24 -18.35
C ILE A 565 31.41 -14.47 -18.51
N GLN A 566 31.03 -15.70 -18.88
CA GLN A 566 29.63 -16.07 -19.05
C GLN A 566 29.02 -16.45 -17.69
N ASN A 567 27.99 -15.70 -17.28
CA ASN A 567 27.24 -15.95 -16.06
C ASN A 567 25.94 -16.71 -16.35
N TYR A 568 25.58 -17.66 -15.49
CA TYR A 568 24.31 -18.39 -15.60
C TYR A 568 23.29 -17.87 -14.59
N TYR A 569 22.13 -17.44 -15.07
CA TYR A 569 21.03 -16.93 -14.26
C TYR A 569 19.80 -17.82 -14.44
N ASN A 570 19.16 -18.24 -13.34
CA ASN A 570 17.92 -19.04 -13.39
C ASN A 570 16.75 -18.21 -13.98
N GLN A 571 15.68 -18.88 -14.40
CA GLN A 571 14.43 -18.20 -14.71
C GLN A 571 13.87 -17.53 -13.44
N ILE A 572 13.30 -16.33 -13.58
CA ILE A 572 12.58 -15.63 -12.50
C ILE A 572 11.14 -15.36 -12.95
N GLU A 573 10.18 -15.63 -12.07
CA GLU A 573 8.76 -15.39 -12.31
C GLU A 573 8.28 -14.11 -11.62
N PHE A 574 7.48 -13.31 -12.33
CA PHE A 574 6.99 -12.03 -11.86
C PHE A 574 5.45 -12.00 -11.82
N PRO A 575 4.80 -12.71 -10.87
CA PRO A 575 3.34 -12.89 -10.85
C PRO A 575 2.56 -11.60 -10.57
N LEU A 576 3.19 -10.60 -9.95
CA LEU A 576 2.55 -9.33 -9.55
C LEU A 576 3.08 -8.08 -10.27
N LEU A 577 4.17 -8.19 -11.04
CA LEU A 577 4.81 -7.06 -11.71
C LEU A 577 3.84 -6.42 -12.70
N THR A 578 3.58 -5.13 -12.50
CA THR A 578 2.52 -4.37 -13.17
C THR A 578 3.09 -3.20 -13.97
N ARG A 579 4.19 -2.59 -13.50
CA ARG A 579 4.96 -1.55 -14.17
C ARG A 579 6.45 -1.88 -14.13
N LEU A 580 7.12 -1.71 -15.26
CA LEU A 580 8.58 -1.79 -15.38
C LEU A 580 9.07 -0.55 -16.15
N ASP A 581 9.89 0.26 -15.52
CA ASP A 581 10.65 1.35 -16.15
C ASP A 581 12.08 0.89 -16.40
N ILE A 582 12.45 0.90 -17.68
CA ILE A 582 13.68 0.37 -18.26
C ILE A 582 14.34 1.45 -19.13
N GLY A 583 13.84 2.69 -19.11
CA GLY A 583 14.34 3.76 -19.97
C GLY A 583 15.84 4.01 -19.82
N PHE A 584 16.51 4.27 -20.92
CA PHE A 584 17.96 4.46 -21.04
C PHE A 584 18.79 3.20 -20.69
N VAL A 585 18.24 2.00 -20.84
CA VAL A 585 18.96 0.72 -20.69
C VAL A 585 19.35 0.22 -22.08
N ARG A 586 20.60 0.52 -22.49
CA ARG A 586 21.10 0.36 -23.89
C ARG A 586 21.03 -1.07 -24.45
N CYS A 587 20.89 -2.08 -23.60
CA CYS A 587 20.78 -3.48 -24.02
C CYS A 587 19.34 -3.88 -24.39
N PHE A 588 18.34 -3.10 -23.98
CA PHE A 588 16.92 -3.42 -24.18
C PHE A 588 16.50 -3.22 -25.64
N ASP A 589 15.99 -4.27 -26.26
CA ASP A 589 15.60 -4.28 -27.67
C ASP A 589 14.26 -4.99 -27.94
N ASP A 590 13.86 -5.07 -29.21
CA ASP A 590 12.63 -5.74 -29.66
C ASP A 590 12.46 -7.17 -29.12
N GLU A 591 13.55 -7.92 -28.93
CA GLU A 591 13.52 -9.31 -28.44
C GLU A 591 13.31 -9.35 -26.94
N VAL A 592 14.05 -8.51 -26.18
CA VAL A 592 13.88 -8.40 -24.72
C VAL A 592 12.47 -7.90 -24.38
N ALA A 593 11.97 -6.88 -25.08
CA ALA A 593 10.60 -6.39 -24.91
C ALA A 593 9.54 -7.47 -25.17
N SER A 594 9.76 -8.33 -26.18
CA SER A 594 8.87 -9.47 -26.47
C SER A 594 8.92 -10.51 -25.33
N LYS A 595 10.12 -10.82 -24.82
CA LYS A 595 10.33 -11.76 -23.70
C LYS A 595 9.62 -11.34 -22.41
N PHE A 596 9.77 -10.08 -21.99
CA PHE A 596 9.03 -9.54 -20.84
C PHE A 596 7.52 -9.54 -21.09
N SER A 597 7.11 -9.22 -22.33
CA SER A 597 5.69 -9.25 -22.71
C SER A 597 5.07 -10.65 -22.70
N ASP A 598 5.83 -11.71 -22.99
CA ASP A 598 5.32 -13.07 -22.97
C ASP A 598 5.33 -13.65 -21.54
N SER A 599 6.40 -13.41 -20.77
CA SER A 599 6.61 -14.01 -19.45
C SER A 599 5.86 -13.30 -18.32
N CYS A 600 5.72 -11.96 -18.36
CA CYS A 600 5.09 -11.20 -17.28
C CYS A 600 3.59 -10.98 -17.53
N SER A 601 2.76 -11.97 -17.17
CA SER A 601 1.31 -11.98 -17.45
C SER A 601 0.52 -10.77 -16.90
N ARG A 602 0.99 -10.16 -15.81
CA ARG A 602 0.35 -8.98 -15.17
C ARG A 602 1.00 -7.64 -15.53
N LEU A 603 2.05 -7.63 -16.37
CA LEU A 603 2.72 -6.39 -16.79
C LEU A 603 1.77 -5.55 -17.65
N THR A 604 1.53 -4.30 -17.25
CA THR A 604 0.61 -3.37 -17.90
C THR A 604 1.29 -2.12 -18.44
N ILE A 605 2.42 -1.70 -17.87
CA ILE A 605 3.31 -0.68 -18.45
C ILE A 605 4.70 -1.24 -18.62
N LEU A 606 5.30 -0.96 -19.77
CA LEU A 606 6.74 -1.05 -20.01
C LEU A 606 7.21 0.31 -20.53
N GLU A 607 8.05 1.01 -19.77
CA GLU A 607 8.58 2.32 -20.14
C GLU A 607 10.00 2.14 -20.71
N VAL A 608 10.20 2.54 -21.97
CA VAL A 608 11.42 2.30 -22.78
C VAL A 608 12.00 3.60 -23.36
N PHE A 609 11.89 4.68 -22.58
CA PHE A 609 12.34 6.01 -23.01
C PHE A 609 13.85 6.04 -23.23
N GLY A 610 14.29 6.31 -24.46
CA GLY A 610 15.71 6.37 -24.83
C GLY A 610 16.30 5.04 -25.35
N ASP A 611 15.53 3.95 -25.30
CA ASP A 611 15.99 2.62 -25.73
C ASP A 611 15.86 2.47 -27.24
N ASN A 612 16.79 3.08 -27.97
CA ASN A 612 16.74 3.19 -29.44
C ASN A 612 16.69 1.85 -30.21
N LYS A 613 16.92 0.72 -29.53
CA LYS A 613 16.78 -0.64 -30.09
C LYS A 613 15.40 -1.26 -29.87
N CYS A 614 14.55 -0.68 -29.02
CA CYS A 614 13.15 -1.05 -28.84
C CYS A 614 12.29 -0.27 -29.84
N THR A 615 11.96 -0.92 -30.95
CA THR A 615 11.31 -0.29 -32.12
C THR A 615 9.81 -0.58 -32.16
N VAL A 616 9.15 -0.14 -33.24
CA VAL A 616 7.77 -0.54 -33.55
C VAL A 616 7.62 -2.03 -33.91
N ARG A 617 8.73 -2.77 -34.04
CA ARG A 617 8.74 -4.21 -34.39
C ARG A 617 8.70 -5.13 -33.17
N ALA A 618 8.91 -4.60 -31.96
CA ALA A 618 8.72 -5.33 -30.70
C ALA A 618 7.33 -5.99 -30.67
N LYS A 619 7.29 -7.31 -30.48
CA LYS A 619 6.04 -8.07 -30.42
C LYS A 619 5.56 -8.11 -28.98
N VAL A 620 4.74 -7.12 -28.63
CA VAL A 620 4.11 -7.06 -27.30
C VAL A 620 2.63 -7.47 -27.37
N ARG A 621 2.11 -8.02 -26.27
CA ARG A 621 0.69 -8.31 -26.11
C ARG A 621 -0.14 -7.02 -26.23
N PRO A 622 -1.39 -7.07 -26.75
CA PRO A 622 -2.18 -5.87 -27.03
C PRO A 622 -2.54 -5.06 -25.76
N ASP A 623 -2.65 -5.72 -24.60
CA ASP A 623 -2.94 -5.13 -23.30
C ASP A 623 -1.75 -4.33 -22.74
N LEU A 624 -0.51 -4.78 -22.94
CA LEU A 624 0.72 -4.13 -22.44
C LEU A 624 0.93 -2.74 -23.07
N LEU A 625 0.89 -1.69 -22.27
CA LEU A 625 1.19 -0.32 -22.69
C LEU A 625 2.71 -0.09 -22.71
N LEU A 626 3.30 -0.22 -23.89
CA LEU A 626 4.67 0.20 -24.16
C LEU A 626 4.70 1.73 -24.34
N ILE A 627 5.55 2.44 -23.58
CA ILE A 627 5.65 3.91 -23.58
C ILE A 627 7.08 4.34 -23.88
N GLY A 628 7.26 5.38 -24.69
CA GLY A 628 8.55 6.08 -24.81
C GLY A 628 9.42 5.66 -25.98
N ARG A 629 8.91 4.83 -26.90
CA ARG A 629 9.62 4.53 -28.14
C ARG A 629 9.73 5.78 -28.99
N GLN A 630 10.85 5.89 -29.71
CA GLN A 630 11.13 7.00 -30.63
C GLN A 630 10.04 7.22 -31.70
N GLY A 631 9.28 6.18 -32.05
CA GLY A 631 8.17 6.23 -33.02
C GLY A 631 6.79 6.61 -32.44
N ASP A 632 6.61 6.68 -31.12
CA ASP A 632 5.31 6.99 -30.50
C ASP A 632 5.02 8.52 -30.42
N LEU A 633 5.96 9.35 -30.91
CA LEU A 633 5.89 10.81 -30.95
C LEU A 633 5.58 11.37 -32.36
N ALA A 634 5.20 10.52 -33.32
CA ALA A 634 5.01 10.85 -34.74
C ALA A 634 3.54 10.91 -35.17
#